data_AF-A0A959N7V6-F1
#
_entry.id   AF-A0A959N7V6-F1
#
_cell.length_a   1.000
_cell.length_b   1.000
_cell.length_c   1.000
_cell.angle_alpha   90.00
_cell.angle_beta   90.00
_cell.angle_gamma   90.00
#
_symmetry.space_group_name_H-M   'P 1'
#
loop_
_entity.id
_entity.type
_entity.pdbx_description
1 polymer ?
#
loop_
_entity_poly.entity_id
_entity_poly.type
_entity_poly.pdbx_seq_one_letter_code
_entity_poly.pdbx_strand_id
1 'polypeptide(L)'
;MDDLKKLEWLTGQWEGIMGSGLYHEEWYPDELNNLTGRAYLIKNGEITNNEKLKIHLIENDIFYTADVSHNPAPVSFKLTEYSDKIFIFENPEHDFPQKITYEILSENNF
;
A
#
# COMPACT_ATOMS: atom_id res chain seq x y z
N MET A 1 9.89 -14.85 -11.11
CA MET A 1 9.41 -14.17 -9.89
C MET A 1 9.68 -12.68 -10.09
N ASP A 2 9.11 -12.13 -11.17
CA ASP A 2 9.34 -10.74 -11.65
C ASP A 2 8.19 -9.81 -11.27
N ASP A 3 7.10 -10.35 -10.74
CA ASP A 3 5.87 -9.59 -10.50
C ASP A 3 6.01 -8.59 -9.34
N LEU A 4 6.88 -8.85 -8.36
CA LEU A 4 7.19 -7.89 -7.30
C LEU A 4 8.01 -6.70 -7.81
N LYS A 5 8.88 -6.90 -8.81
CA LYS A 5 9.61 -5.80 -9.46
C LYS A 5 8.67 -4.86 -10.23
N LYS A 6 7.55 -5.38 -10.73
CA LYS A 6 6.50 -4.55 -11.36
C LYS A 6 5.82 -3.62 -10.38
N LEU A 7 6.09 -3.73 -9.07
CA LEU A 7 5.59 -2.82 -8.04
C LEU A 7 6.65 -1.78 -7.61
N GLU A 8 7.87 -1.82 -8.15
CA GLU A 8 8.94 -0.86 -7.81
C GLU A 8 8.54 0.60 -8.06
N TRP A 9 7.62 0.84 -9.02
CA TRP A 9 7.07 2.17 -9.29
C TRP A 9 6.27 2.76 -8.11
N LEU A 10 5.83 1.93 -7.16
CA LEU A 10 5.21 2.41 -5.92
C LEU A 10 6.23 3.09 -5.00
N THR A 11 7.53 2.87 -5.18
CA THR A 11 8.56 3.53 -4.38
C THR A 11 8.48 5.04 -4.55
N GLY A 12 8.37 5.76 -3.42
CA GLY A 12 8.21 7.21 -3.42
C GLY A 12 7.16 7.66 -2.43
N GLN A 13 6.75 8.92 -2.58
CA GLN A 13 5.76 9.58 -1.74
C GLN A 13 4.43 9.69 -2.48
N TRP A 14 3.37 9.33 -1.76
CA TRP A 14 1.99 9.37 -2.20
C TRP A 14 1.23 10.26 -1.25
N GLU A 15 0.35 11.09 -1.81
CA GLU A 15 -0.56 11.90 -1.03
C GLU A 15 -1.96 11.82 -1.62
N GLY A 16 -2.96 11.84 -0.74
CA GLY A 16 -4.35 11.73 -1.15
C GLY A 16 -5.28 12.37 -0.12
N ILE A 17 -6.50 12.67 -0.54
CA ILE A 17 -7.52 13.21 0.38
C ILE A 17 -8.32 12.03 0.93
N MET A 18 -8.33 11.86 2.26
CA MET A 18 -9.16 10.88 2.94
C MET A 18 -10.14 11.60 3.89
N GLY A 19 -11.40 11.66 3.48
CA GLY A 19 -12.43 12.44 4.18
C GLY A 19 -12.06 13.93 4.22
N SER A 20 -11.82 14.47 5.42
CA SER A 20 -11.38 15.87 5.61
C SER A 20 -9.89 15.99 5.93
N GLY A 21 -9.11 14.92 5.78
CA GLY A 21 -7.68 14.88 6.09
C GLY A 21 -6.83 14.59 4.85
N LEU A 22 -5.53 14.83 4.99
CA LEU A 22 -4.50 14.53 3.99
C LEU A 22 -3.82 13.22 4.40
N TYR A 23 -4.02 12.17 3.61
CA TYR A 23 -3.35 10.89 3.76
C TYR A 23 -2.00 10.96 3.06
N HIS A 24 -0.94 10.59 3.77
CA HIS A 24 0.40 10.44 3.22
C HIS A 24 0.83 9.00 3.33
N GLU A 25 1.47 8.51 2.29
CA GLU A 25 2.04 7.19 2.22
C GLU A 25 3.42 7.28 1.57
N GLU A 26 4.37 6.49 2.06
CA GLU A 26 5.72 6.49 1.55
C GLU A 26 6.29 5.08 1.52
N TRP A 27 6.81 4.69 0.37
CA TRP A 27 7.31 3.35 0.10
C TRP A 27 8.81 3.35 -0.18
N TYR A 28 9.47 2.30 0.31
CA TYR A 28 10.90 2.07 0.25
C TYR A 28 11.18 0.60 -0.12
N PRO A 29 12.03 0.32 -1.11
CA PRO A 29 12.50 -1.04 -1.34
C PRO A 29 13.40 -1.51 -0.20
N ASP A 30 13.27 -2.79 0.17
CA ASP A 30 14.20 -3.45 1.08
C ASP A 30 15.25 -4.30 0.33
N GLU A 31 16.24 -4.82 1.05
CA GLU A 31 17.33 -5.63 0.47
C GLU A 31 16.86 -6.98 -0.11
N LEU A 32 15.61 -7.37 0.16
CA LEU A 32 15.00 -8.63 -0.27
C LEU A 32 13.95 -8.43 -1.39
N ASN A 33 13.99 -7.29 -2.07
CA ASN A 33 13.03 -6.85 -3.10
C ASN A 33 11.58 -6.69 -2.62
N ASN A 34 11.32 -6.66 -1.30
CA ASN A 34 10.01 -6.25 -0.81
C ASN A 34 9.92 -4.73 -0.80
N LEU A 35 8.70 -4.22 -0.67
CA LEU A 35 8.47 -2.82 -0.36
C LEU A 35 8.04 -2.71 1.10
N THR A 36 8.68 -1.83 1.83
CA THR A 36 8.25 -1.40 3.16
C THR A 36 7.71 0.01 3.05
N GLY A 37 6.65 0.30 3.78
CA GLY A 37 6.00 1.58 3.70
C GLY A 37 5.59 2.11 5.06
N ARG A 38 5.33 3.40 5.10
CA ARG A 38 4.66 4.05 6.23
C ARG A 38 3.54 4.90 5.68
N ALA A 39 2.42 4.91 6.40
CA ALA A 39 1.35 5.84 6.11
C ALA A 39 0.87 6.54 7.37
N TYR A 40 0.34 7.74 7.17
CA TYR A 40 -0.22 8.54 8.23
C TYR A 40 -1.26 9.52 7.68
N LEU A 41 -2.25 9.86 8.51
CA LEU A 41 -3.29 10.79 8.17
C LEU A 41 -3.08 12.11 8.91
N ILE A 42 -2.93 13.22 8.19
CA ILE A 42 -2.94 14.57 8.77
C ILE A 42 -4.38 15.07 8.83
N LYS A 43 -4.89 15.34 10.03
CA LYS A 43 -6.20 15.94 10.25
C LYS A 43 -6.06 17.12 11.19
N ASN A 44 -6.58 18.29 10.80
CA ASN A 44 -6.46 19.54 11.55
C ASN A 44 -5.01 19.93 11.92
N GLY A 45 -4.03 19.54 11.11
CA GLY A 45 -2.60 19.81 11.36
C GLY A 45 -1.91 18.82 12.30
N GLU A 46 -2.62 17.79 12.78
CA GLU A 46 -2.06 16.74 13.62
C GLU A 46 -1.92 15.43 12.85
N ILE A 47 -0.80 14.72 13.08
CA ILE A 47 -0.56 13.39 12.53
C ILE A 47 -1.36 12.37 13.34
N THR A 48 -2.19 11.59 12.66
CA THR A 48 -3.05 10.54 13.21
C THR A 48 -2.87 9.25 12.40
N ASN A 49 -3.29 8.11 12.94
CA ASN A 49 -3.28 6.79 12.26
C ASN A 49 -1.92 6.46 11.62
N ASN A 50 -0.89 6.23 12.43
CA ASN A 50 0.39 5.76 11.92
C ASN A 50 0.28 4.27 11.57
N GLU A 51 0.63 3.94 10.34
CA GLU A 51 0.52 2.61 9.76
C GLU A 51 1.89 2.18 9.25
N LYS A 52 2.28 0.94 9.55
CA LYS A 52 3.44 0.30 8.92
C LYS A 52 2.91 -0.60 7.82
N LEU A 53 3.46 -0.44 6.63
CA LEU A 53 2.99 -1.14 5.45
C LEU A 53 4.10 -2.04 4.92
N LYS A 54 3.70 -3.14 4.29
CA LYS A 54 4.64 -4.04 3.63
C LYS A 54 3.99 -4.69 2.42
N ILE A 55 4.62 -4.60 1.26
CA ILE A 55 4.29 -5.41 0.09
C ILE A 55 5.37 -6.46 -0.07
N HIS A 56 5.00 -7.73 0.04
CA HIS A 56 5.93 -8.84 0.10
C HIS A 56 5.35 -10.10 -0.51
N LEU A 57 6.25 -11.01 -0.88
CA LEU A 57 5.90 -12.28 -1.48
C LEU A 57 5.80 -13.35 -0.39
N ILE A 58 4.65 -14.00 -0.30
CA ILE A 58 4.43 -15.16 0.57
C ILE A 58 4.15 -16.35 -0.34
N GLU A 59 5.05 -17.33 -0.31
CA GLU A 59 5.07 -18.46 -1.26
C GLU A 59 5.12 -17.97 -2.72
N ASN A 60 3.96 -17.93 -3.40
CA ASN A 60 3.82 -17.56 -4.80
C ASN A 60 2.91 -16.33 -5.01
N ASP A 61 2.38 -15.76 -3.93
CA ASP A 61 1.40 -14.68 -3.98
C ASP A 61 1.96 -13.41 -3.35
N ILE A 62 1.62 -12.26 -3.94
CA ILE A 62 2.01 -10.95 -3.43
C ILE A 62 0.93 -10.47 -2.47
N PHE A 63 1.35 -10.00 -1.30
CA PHE A 63 0.48 -9.46 -0.27
C PHE A 63 0.85 -8.03 0.07
N TYR A 64 -0.18 -7.20 0.24
CA TYR A 64 -0.10 -5.92 0.92
C TYR A 64 -0.51 -6.13 2.38
N THR A 65 0.37 -5.85 3.33
CA THR A 65 0.12 -6.01 4.76
C THR A 65 0.17 -4.64 5.44
N ALA A 66 -0.93 -4.26 6.10
CA ALA A 66 -1.02 -3.07 6.94
C ALA A 66 -1.00 -3.45 8.42
N ASP A 67 0.00 -2.94 9.15
CA ASP A 67 0.12 -3.05 10.60
C ASP A 67 -0.24 -1.69 11.22
N VAL A 68 -1.42 -1.66 11.83
CA VAL A 68 -2.06 -0.46 12.38
C VAL A 68 -2.28 -0.66 13.87
N SER A 69 -1.97 0.36 14.68
CA SER A 69 -2.00 0.23 16.15
C SER A 69 -3.39 -0.06 16.72
N HIS A 70 -4.47 0.21 15.97
CA HIS A 70 -5.84 -0.06 16.41
C HIS A 70 -6.29 -1.51 16.17
N ASN A 71 -5.55 -2.31 15.39
CA ASN A 71 -5.91 -3.70 15.10
C ASN A 71 -5.06 -4.64 15.97
N PRO A 72 -5.63 -5.77 16.41
CA PRO A 72 -4.90 -6.75 17.22
C PRO A 72 -3.80 -7.48 16.43
N ALA A 73 -3.88 -7.46 15.09
CA ALA A 73 -2.92 -8.09 14.20
C ALA A 73 -2.83 -7.32 12.87
N PRO A 74 -1.71 -7.47 12.12
CA PRO A 74 -1.59 -6.94 10.77
C PRO A 74 -2.66 -7.51 9.84
N VAL A 75 -3.21 -6.67 8.98
CA VAL A 75 -4.23 -7.05 7.99
C VAL A 75 -3.55 -7.20 6.64
N SER A 76 -3.68 -8.37 6.03
CA SER A 76 -3.09 -8.68 4.73
C SER A 76 -4.15 -8.71 3.63
N PHE A 77 -3.82 -8.15 2.48
CA PHE A 77 -4.62 -8.10 1.26
C PHE A 77 -3.83 -8.80 0.15
N LYS A 78 -4.42 -9.81 -0.48
CA LYS A 78 -3.78 -10.56 -1.57
C LYS A 78 -3.89 -9.78 -2.86
N LEU A 79 -2.83 -9.72 -3.66
CA LEU A 79 -2.90 -9.22 -5.03
C LEU A 79 -3.78 -10.15 -5.87
N THR A 80 -4.95 -9.67 -6.29
CA THR A 80 -5.94 -10.45 -7.06
C THR A 80 -5.96 -10.08 -8.53
N GLU A 81 -5.63 -8.83 -8.85
CA GLU A 81 -5.58 -8.34 -10.24
C GLU A 81 -4.40 -7.40 -10.41
N TYR A 82 -3.68 -7.53 -11.52
CA TYR A 82 -2.66 -6.57 -11.90
C TYR A 82 -2.54 -6.46 -13.42
N SER A 83 -2.21 -5.25 -13.88
CA SER A 83 -1.81 -4.94 -15.26
C SER A 83 -0.66 -3.94 -15.23
N ASP A 84 -0.23 -3.45 -16.39
CA ASP A 84 0.86 -2.46 -16.47
C ASP A 84 0.56 -1.15 -15.73
N LYS A 85 -0.72 -0.86 -15.42
CA LYS A 85 -1.15 0.40 -14.80
C LYS A 85 -1.99 0.26 -13.55
N ILE A 86 -2.49 -0.94 -13.25
CA ILE A 86 -3.39 -1.14 -12.11
C ILE A 86 -2.92 -2.33 -11.28
N PHE A 87 -3.00 -2.21 -9.97
CA PHE A 87 -2.72 -3.28 -9.03
C PHE A 87 -3.80 -3.27 -7.96
N ILE A 88 -4.47 -4.41 -7.78
CA ILE A 88 -5.63 -4.56 -6.91
C ILE A 88 -5.31 -5.61 -5.85
N PHE A 89 -5.33 -5.18 -4.60
CA PHE A 89 -5.18 -6.03 -3.44
C PHE A 89 -6.52 -6.16 -2.73
N GLU A 90 -6.94 -7.39 -2.42
CA GLU A 90 -8.24 -7.67 -1.80
C GLU A 90 -8.11 -8.52 -0.54
N ASN A 91 -8.96 -8.22 0.44
CA ASN A 91 -9.23 -9.02 1.62
C ASN A 91 -10.74 -8.95 1.89
N PRO A 92 -11.54 -9.89 1.34
CA PRO A 92 -12.99 -9.90 1.53
C PRO A 92 -13.41 -10.22 2.97
N GLU A 93 -12.50 -10.75 3.80
CA GLU A 93 -12.77 -11.06 5.22
C GLU A 93 -12.58 -9.85 6.14
N HIS A 94 -12.08 -8.71 5.64
CA HIS A 94 -11.92 -7.49 6.43
C HIS A 94 -13.19 -6.63 6.44
N ASP A 95 -13.44 -5.90 7.53
CA ASP A 95 -14.64 -5.04 7.67
C ASP A 95 -14.59 -3.83 6.73
N PHE A 96 -13.49 -3.07 6.72
CA PHE A 96 -13.24 -1.97 5.78
C PHE A 96 -11.79 -1.46 5.93
N PRO A 97 -11.05 -1.20 4.83
CA PRO A 97 -11.41 -1.47 3.44
C PRO A 97 -11.27 -2.95 3.09
N GLN A 98 -12.01 -3.43 2.09
CA GLN A 98 -11.84 -4.80 1.55
C GLN A 98 -10.93 -4.85 0.32
N LYS A 99 -10.69 -3.70 -0.30
CA LYS A 99 -9.94 -3.58 -1.55
C LYS A 99 -9.07 -2.33 -1.53
N ILE A 100 -7.83 -2.49 -1.97
CA ILE A 100 -6.84 -1.44 -2.17
C ILE A 100 -6.45 -1.46 -3.64
N THR A 101 -6.57 -0.32 -4.32
CA THR A 101 -6.28 -0.21 -5.76
C THR A 101 -5.25 0.89 -5.97
N TYR A 102 -4.13 0.51 -6.58
CA TYR A 102 -3.13 1.44 -7.08
C TYR A 102 -3.31 1.59 -8.59
N GLU A 103 -3.44 2.83 -9.06
CA GLU A 103 -3.59 3.15 -10.47
C GLU A 103 -2.55 4.19 -10.90
N ILE A 104 -1.81 3.87 -11.96
CA ILE A 104 -0.86 4.79 -12.62
C ILE A 104 -1.66 5.74 -13.51
N LEU A 105 -1.97 6.93 -12.98
CA LEU A 105 -2.80 7.92 -13.68
C LEU A 105 -2.10 8.61 -14.85
N SER A 106 -0.76 8.62 -14.90
CA SER A 106 0.06 9.08 -16.04
C SER A 106 1.53 8.69 -15.82
N GLU A 107 2.25 8.29 -16.88
CA GLU A 107 3.72 8.30 -16.88
C GLU A 107 4.15 9.78 -16.79
N ASN A 108 4.57 10.24 -15.61
CA ASN A 108 5.28 11.49 -15.52
C ASN A 108 6.65 11.30 -16.20
N ASN A 109 6.70 11.60 -17.51
CA ASN A 109 7.94 11.84 -18.21
C ASN A 109 8.58 13.10 -17.61
N PHE A 110 9.49 12.90 -16.66
CA PHE A 110 10.44 13.93 -16.25
C PHE A 110 11.65 13.95 -17.20
#